data_AF-A0A7C1N067-F1
#
_entry.id   AF-A0A7C1N067-F1
#
_cell.length_a   1.000
_cell.length_b   1.000
_cell.length_c   1.000
_cell.angle_alpha   90.00
_cell.angle_beta   90.00
_cell.angle_gamma   90.00
#
_symmetry.space_group_name_H-M   'P 1'
#
loop_
_entity.id
_entity.type
_entity.pdbx_description
1 polymer ?
#
loop_
_entity_poly.entity_id
_entity_poly.type
_entity_poly.pdbx_seq_one_letter_code
_entity_poly.pdbx_strand_id
1 'polypeptide(L)'
;MHRIFIFLLFVLFHITGFAQESDGSGFKVKLQQSNPSPVINDSEVEIEVDGGTPPFKYQWSNKKTPLTSAKAEELTEGIPYTVKVSDAEGETTTKTFEIPAASITEKFNSWMKPAVDNMASILFWDPFEAVGLYDPKVYTDSKEVPIPNWDATTNKKFHLKKWLKEEGAQVKEGDKIAIVSKEGESDIDIYAPNTGNLSYLVDEGDVVFNPQNKEDVIEQGAHHVAKLTFDEPIPLLHPNGTQRKNSIPFIVIWLIIGSIFFTIKLGFVNIRGFKHSIDLAKGKFDDPDAPGKIRHFQAMTTAVSATVGLGNIAGVAVAVSLGGAGATFWMFIAGFFAMSLKFVECTLGVKYREIMDDGRIFGGPMNYLRYGLEKRNMKGLGKFLAILFAVLGVGASFGGGNMLQSNQAFEIVAEQLTFLQGNGFWFGIGFAVLVGIVIIGGIDSIANVTSKVVPFMALVYILGCLIVIGFNIENIGAAFSAIFNGALSPQAMKGGFLGVLIIGLQRAAFSSEAGVGSAAIAHSASKTNNPIADGFTALVEPF
;
A
#
# COMPACT_ATOMS: atom_id res chain seq x y z
N MET A 1 2.44 3.68 -42.30
CA MET A 1 2.23 4.94 -41.55
C MET A 1 0.79 5.17 -41.08
N HIS A 2 -0.24 4.53 -41.65
CA HIS A 2 -1.65 4.75 -41.26
C HIS A 2 -2.14 4.00 -40.00
N ARG A 3 -1.39 3.05 -39.44
CA ARG A 3 -1.83 2.24 -38.28
C ARG A 3 -1.31 2.73 -36.91
N ILE A 4 -0.31 3.60 -36.90
CA ILE A 4 0.20 4.27 -35.69
C ILE A 4 -0.65 5.52 -35.37
N PHE A 5 -1.30 6.08 -36.39
CA PHE A 5 -2.18 7.25 -36.23
C PHE A 5 -3.48 6.90 -35.49
N ILE A 6 -3.99 5.68 -35.64
CA ILE A 6 -5.24 5.24 -34.99
C ILE A 6 -5.02 4.95 -33.49
N PHE A 7 -3.81 4.56 -33.07
CA PHE A 7 -3.50 4.34 -31.65
C PHE A 7 -3.22 5.67 -30.92
N LEU A 8 -2.73 6.69 -31.63
CA LEU A 8 -2.57 8.06 -31.10
C LEU A 8 -3.89 8.85 -31.06
N LEU A 9 -4.89 8.47 -31.86
CA LEU A 9 -6.22 9.10 -31.84
C LEU A 9 -7.11 8.66 -30.66
N PHE A 10 -6.77 7.56 -29.98
CA PHE A 10 -7.50 7.11 -28.79
C PHE A 10 -7.03 7.77 -27.48
N VAL A 11 -5.92 8.52 -27.51
CA VAL A 11 -5.33 9.20 -26.33
C VAL A 11 -5.71 10.69 -26.27
N LEU A 12 -6.48 11.20 -27.25
CA LEU A 12 -6.72 12.64 -27.42
C LEU A 12 -8.19 13.08 -27.43
N PHE A 13 -9.12 12.26 -26.96
CA PHE A 13 -10.48 12.74 -26.64
C PHE A 13 -10.50 13.32 -25.22
N HIS A 14 -10.00 14.54 -25.06
CA HIS A 14 -10.48 15.43 -24.01
C HIS A 14 -11.92 15.80 -24.36
N ILE A 15 -12.88 15.13 -23.71
CA ILE A 15 -14.24 15.64 -23.65
C ILE A 15 -14.16 16.88 -22.74
N THR A 16 -14.02 18.06 -23.32
CA THR A 16 -14.40 19.31 -22.66
C THR A 16 -15.92 19.29 -22.51
N GLY A 17 -16.38 18.56 -21.51
CA GLY A 17 -17.75 18.68 -21.02
C GLY A 17 -17.87 20.07 -20.42
N PHE A 18 -18.51 20.98 -21.13
CA PHE A 18 -19.09 22.16 -20.50
C PHE A 18 -19.99 21.65 -19.38
N ALA A 19 -19.60 21.93 -18.12
CA ALA A 19 -20.43 21.65 -16.97
C ALA A 19 -21.71 22.45 -17.13
N GLN A 20 -22.80 21.76 -17.46
CA GLN A 20 -24.13 22.33 -17.46
C GLN A 20 -24.53 22.47 -15.99
N GLU A 21 -24.62 23.70 -15.49
CA GLU A 21 -25.29 24.00 -14.21
C GLU A 21 -26.73 23.53 -14.32
N SER A 22 -27.09 22.48 -13.59
CA SER A 22 -28.50 22.18 -13.31
C SER A 22 -28.99 23.17 -12.25
N ASP A 23 -29.39 24.35 -12.71
CA ASP A 23 -29.91 25.46 -11.89
C ASP A 23 -31.38 25.18 -11.47
N GLY A 24 -31.58 24.03 -10.80
CA GLY A 24 -32.91 23.51 -10.45
C GLY A 24 -33.10 23.19 -8.96
N SER A 25 -32.12 23.51 -8.10
CA SER A 25 -32.18 23.35 -6.65
C SER A 25 -32.56 24.67 -5.97
N GLY A 26 -33.32 24.63 -4.88
CA GLY A 26 -33.74 25.78 -4.07
C GLY A 26 -32.61 26.50 -3.31
N PHE A 27 -31.35 26.11 -3.51
CA PHE A 27 -30.17 26.73 -2.91
C PHE A 27 -28.97 26.77 -3.87
N LYS A 28 -28.05 27.71 -3.64
CA LYS A 28 -26.84 27.95 -4.42
C LYS A 28 -25.60 27.57 -3.62
N VAL A 29 -24.58 27.09 -4.34
CA VAL A 29 -23.31 26.64 -3.76
C VAL A 29 -22.18 27.50 -4.32
N LYS A 30 -21.46 28.20 -3.45
CA LYS A 30 -20.25 28.97 -3.76
C LYS A 30 -19.02 28.21 -3.28
N LEU A 31 -17.96 28.28 -4.08
CA LEU A 31 -16.69 27.60 -3.84
C LEU A 31 -15.63 28.63 -3.48
N GLN A 32 -14.97 28.46 -2.34
CA GLN A 32 -13.75 29.18 -1.98
C GLN A 32 -12.58 28.21 -2.08
N GLN A 33 -11.69 28.45 -3.04
CA GLN A 33 -10.55 27.57 -3.32
C GLN A 33 -9.27 28.22 -2.81
N SER A 34 -8.41 27.42 -2.17
CA SER A 34 -7.12 27.83 -1.66
C SER A 34 -6.05 26.85 -2.10
N ASN A 35 -4.95 27.36 -2.63
CA ASN A 35 -3.71 26.61 -2.84
C ASN A 35 -2.65 27.25 -1.90
N PRO A 36 -2.47 26.71 -0.68
CA PRO A 36 -1.75 27.39 0.39
C PRO A 36 -0.23 27.41 0.17
N SER A 37 0.32 26.44 -0.57
CA SER A 37 1.76 26.31 -0.75
C SER A 37 2.11 25.63 -2.08
N PRO A 38 3.37 25.71 -2.56
CA PRO A 38 3.79 25.02 -3.79
C PRO A 38 4.00 23.50 -3.61
N VAL A 39 3.43 22.89 -2.56
CA VAL A 39 3.53 21.46 -2.26
C VAL A 39 2.39 20.73 -2.96
N ILE A 40 2.61 19.49 -3.39
CA ILE A 40 1.56 18.70 -4.05
C ILE A 40 0.53 18.20 -3.02
N ASN A 41 -0.74 18.17 -3.42
CA ASN A 41 -1.84 17.60 -2.64
C ASN A 41 -2.10 18.30 -1.30
N ASP A 42 -1.97 19.62 -1.24
CA ASP A 42 -2.26 20.42 -0.04
C ASP A 42 -3.38 21.46 -0.27
N SER A 43 -3.96 21.49 -1.46
CA SER A 43 -5.04 22.42 -1.77
C SER A 43 -6.32 22.13 -0.99
N GLU A 44 -7.06 23.20 -0.75
CA GLU A 44 -8.26 23.20 0.07
C GLU A 44 -9.42 23.86 -0.67
N VAL A 45 -10.63 23.36 -0.45
CA VAL A 45 -11.86 23.99 -0.93
C VAL A 45 -12.89 24.02 0.18
N GLU A 46 -13.45 25.20 0.40
CA GLU A 46 -14.56 25.44 1.31
C GLU A 46 -15.82 25.81 0.54
N ILE A 47 -16.96 25.33 1.04
CA ILE A 47 -18.28 25.52 0.46
C ILE A 47 -19.08 26.48 1.31
N GLU A 48 -19.60 27.52 0.67
CA GLU A 48 -20.65 28.36 1.22
C GLU A 48 -21.97 28.05 0.52
N VAL A 49 -23.00 27.76 1.30
CA VAL A 49 -24.36 27.50 0.80
C VAL A 49 -25.22 28.73 1.04
N ASP A 50 -25.91 29.18 0.00
CA ASP A 50 -26.82 30.32 0.01
C ASP A 50 -28.25 29.84 -0.31
N GLY A 51 -29.13 29.85 0.71
CA GLY A 51 -30.47 29.25 0.67
C GLY A 51 -30.53 27.81 1.20
N GLY A 52 -31.69 27.15 1.08
CA GLY A 52 -31.93 25.75 1.46
C GLY A 52 -32.19 25.52 2.96
N THR A 53 -32.56 24.28 3.31
CA THR A 53 -32.91 23.92 4.70
C THR A 53 -31.79 23.13 5.39
N PRO A 54 -31.11 23.68 6.42
CA PRO A 54 -30.08 22.95 7.17
C PRO A 54 -30.68 21.81 8.02
N PRO A 55 -29.90 20.77 8.38
CA PRO A 55 -28.46 20.59 8.14
C PRO A 55 -28.13 20.10 6.73
N PHE A 56 -27.00 20.58 6.19
CA PHE A 56 -26.49 20.17 4.87
C PHE A 56 -25.55 18.96 4.98
N LYS A 57 -25.52 18.16 3.92
CA LYS A 57 -24.55 17.06 3.70
C LYS A 57 -23.72 17.35 2.46
N TYR A 58 -22.40 17.18 2.57
CA TYR A 58 -21.42 17.45 1.52
C TYR A 58 -20.75 16.15 1.09
N GLN A 59 -21.22 15.57 -0.01
CA GLN A 59 -20.61 14.38 -0.58
C GLN A 59 -19.51 14.78 -1.58
N TRP A 60 -18.29 14.84 -1.09
CA TRP A 60 -17.09 15.09 -1.89
C TRP A 60 -16.64 13.85 -2.67
N SER A 61 -16.11 14.07 -3.86
CA SER A 61 -15.36 13.04 -4.61
C SER A 61 -14.06 12.63 -3.91
N ASN A 62 -13.47 13.51 -3.09
CA ASN A 62 -12.41 13.14 -2.15
C ASN A 62 -12.97 12.21 -1.07
N LYS A 63 -12.45 10.98 -1.00
CA LYS A 63 -12.89 9.95 -0.06
C LYS A 63 -12.58 10.28 1.41
N LYS A 64 -11.57 11.12 1.67
CA LYS A 64 -11.14 11.47 3.04
C LYS A 64 -12.03 12.52 3.69
N THR A 65 -12.78 13.29 2.91
CA THR A 65 -13.59 14.40 3.44
C THR A 65 -14.92 13.90 4.01
N PRO A 66 -15.25 14.21 5.28
CA PRO A 66 -16.52 13.80 5.90
C PRO A 66 -17.76 14.38 5.21
N LEU A 67 -18.88 13.65 5.24
CA LEU A 67 -20.20 14.13 4.79
C LEU A 67 -20.69 15.40 5.51
N THR A 68 -20.19 15.66 6.71
CA THR A 68 -20.55 16.84 7.51
C THR A 68 -19.63 18.04 7.24
N SER A 69 -18.54 17.85 6.49
CA SER A 69 -17.55 18.90 6.27
C SER A 69 -17.87 19.71 5.02
N ALA A 70 -18.11 21.01 5.21
CA ALA A 70 -18.16 21.98 4.13
C ALA A 70 -16.77 22.30 3.55
N LYS A 71 -15.70 21.79 4.16
CA LYS A 71 -14.31 21.97 3.73
C LYS A 71 -13.67 20.64 3.35
N ALA A 72 -13.04 20.59 2.18
CA ALA A 72 -12.18 19.49 1.75
C ALA A 72 -10.73 19.96 1.72
N GLU A 73 -9.83 19.16 2.27
CA GLU A 73 -8.39 19.42 2.35
C GLU A 73 -7.62 18.27 1.66
N GLU A 74 -6.31 18.45 1.51
CA GLU A 74 -5.41 17.51 0.84
C GLU A 74 -5.81 17.18 -0.62
N LEU A 75 -6.34 18.16 -1.34
CA LEU A 75 -6.76 18.00 -2.72
C LEU A 75 -5.56 18.14 -3.66
N THR A 76 -5.42 17.21 -4.61
CA THR A 76 -4.47 17.33 -5.72
C THR A 76 -4.85 18.46 -6.67
N GLU A 77 -3.90 19.34 -6.97
CA GLU A 77 -4.02 20.45 -7.91
C GLU A 77 -4.13 19.95 -9.36
N GLY A 78 -4.75 20.73 -10.23
CA GLY A 78 -4.82 20.51 -11.68
C GLY A 78 -5.64 19.29 -12.11
N ILE A 79 -6.51 18.77 -11.23
CA ILE A 79 -7.45 17.69 -11.56
C ILE A 79 -8.89 18.05 -11.13
N PRO A 80 -9.92 17.56 -11.84
CA PRO A 80 -11.30 17.87 -11.53
C PRO A 80 -11.79 17.12 -10.28
N TYR A 81 -12.49 17.84 -9.40
CA TYR A 81 -13.26 17.31 -8.29
C TYR A 81 -14.74 17.63 -8.45
N THR A 82 -15.56 16.83 -7.78
CA THR A 82 -16.99 17.07 -7.61
C THR A 82 -17.38 17.09 -6.14
N VAL A 83 -18.39 17.91 -5.82
CA VAL A 83 -19.10 17.90 -4.53
C VAL A 83 -20.60 17.91 -4.80
N LYS A 84 -21.31 16.99 -4.17
CA LYS A 84 -22.77 16.95 -4.15
C LYS A 84 -23.26 17.42 -2.78
N VAL A 85 -23.90 18.59 -2.75
CA VAL A 85 -24.51 19.16 -1.55
C VAL A 85 -25.96 18.74 -1.49
N SER A 86 -26.42 18.26 -0.34
CA SER A 86 -27.82 17.87 -0.09
C SER A 86 -28.33 18.60 1.14
N ASP A 87 -29.56 19.11 1.10
CA ASP A 87 -30.21 19.76 2.25
C ASP A 87 -31.05 18.75 3.08
N ALA A 88 -31.72 19.23 4.12
CA ALA A 88 -32.55 18.41 5.00
C ALA A 88 -33.85 17.91 4.35
N GLU A 89 -34.34 18.60 3.31
CA GLU A 89 -35.55 18.25 2.57
C GLU A 89 -35.27 17.27 1.42
N GLY A 90 -33.99 17.02 1.15
CA GLY A 90 -33.52 16.07 0.15
C GLY A 90 -33.24 16.69 -1.22
N GLU A 91 -33.28 18.01 -1.34
CA GLU A 91 -32.83 18.71 -2.54
C GLU A 91 -31.31 18.62 -2.66
N THR A 92 -30.80 18.47 -3.89
CA THR A 92 -29.36 18.29 -4.10
C THR A 92 -28.83 19.12 -5.26
N THR A 93 -27.62 19.66 -5.09
CA THR A 93 -26.86 20.39 -6.11
C THR A 93 -25.49 19.76 -6.25
N THR A 94 -24.99 19.59 -7.48
CA THR A 94 -23.62 19.10 -7.71
C THR A 94 -22.80 20.18 -8.39
N LYS A 95 -21.57 20.40 -7.89
CA LYS A 95 -20.59 21.30 -8.50
C LYS A 95 -19.32 20.53 -8.85
N THR A 96 -18.80 20.80 -10.03
CA THR A 96 -17.48 20.32 -10.49
C THR A 96 -16.53 21.50 -10.52
N PHE A 97 -15.31 21.33 -10.02
CA PHE A 97 -14.30 22.37 -9.94
C PHE A 97 -12.89 21.78 -10.09
N GLU A 98 -11.92 22.63 -10.39
CA GLU A 98 -10.50 22.29 -10.50
C GLU A 98 -9.70 23.41 -9.84
N ILE A 99 -8.73 23.03 -9.01
CA ILE A 99 -7.83 23.97 -8.34
C ILE A 99 -6.58 24.10 -9.20
N PRO A 100 -6.20 25.30 -9.67
CA PRO A 100 -5.08 25.45 -10.59
C PRO A 100 -3.73 25.11 -9.93
N ALA A 101 -2.90 24.39 -10.67
CA ALA A 101 -1.52 24.08 -10.28
C ALA A 101 -0.61 25.32 -10.40
N ALA A 102 0.00 25.72 -9.28
CA ALA A 102 0.94 26.82 -9.18
C ALA A 102 2.39 26.39 -9.48
N SER A 103 2.86 25.30 -8.85
CA SER A 103 4.25 24.85 -8.97
C SER A 103 4.50 23.90 -10.16
N ILE A 104 5.77 23.73 -10.53
CA ILE A 104 6.18 22.75 -11.55
C ILE A 104 5.85 21.32 -11.09
N THR A 105 6.01 21.04 -9.79
CA THR A 105 5.69 19.75 -9.17
C THR A 105 4.21 19.42 -9.23
N GLU A 106 3.33 20.40 -8.95
CA GLU A 106 1.87 20.25 -9.11
C GLU A 106 1.48 20.05 -10.58
N LYS A 107 2.06 20.82 -11.50
CA LYS A 107 1.83 20.67 -12.94
C LYS A 107 2.25 19.30 -13.47
N PHE A 108 3.38 18.79 -12.98
CA PHE A 108 3.83 17.45 -13.34
C PHE A 108 2.91 16.37 -12.78
N ASN A 109 2.51 16.49 -11.50
CA ASN A 109 1.61 15.55 -10.84
C ASN A 109 0.23 15.50 -11.52
N SER A 110 -0.37 16.66 -11.79
CA SER A 110 -1.65 16.79 -12.51
C SER A 110 -1.60 16.22 -13.92
N TRP A 111 -0.48 16.36 -14.63
CA TRP A 111 -0.30 15.75 -15.95
C TRP A 111 -0.20 14.22 -15.89
N MET A 112 0.52 13.68 -14.89
CA MET A 112 0.75 12.24 -14.76
C MET A 112 -0.46 11.49 -14.19
N LYS A 113 -1.17 12.09 -13.25
CA LYS A 113 -2.23 11.41 -12.47
C LYS A 113 -3.36 10.82 -13.33
N PRO A 114 -3.94 11.51 -14.32
CA PRO A 114 -4.96 10.93 -15.19
C PRO A 114 -4.46 9.72 -15.99
N ALA A 115 -3.20 9.72 -16.45
CA ALA A 115 -2.62 8.58 -17.15
C ALA A 115 -2.43 7.39 -16.21
N VAL A 116 -1.98 7.64 -14.97
CA VAL A 116 -1.84 6.62 -13.92
C VAL A 116 -3.20 6.06 -13.53
N ASP A 117 -4.22 6.90 -13.32
CA ASP A 117 -5.57 6.50 -12.94
C ASP A 117 -6.23 5.65 -14.05
N ASN A 118 -6.06 6.02 -15.31
CA ASN A 118 -6.54 5.22 -16.45
C ASN A 118 -5.83 3.86 -16.51
N MET A 119 -4.51 3.82 -16.36
CA MET A 119 -3.76 2.56 -16.33
C MET A 119 -4.17 1.70 -15.13
N ALA A 120 -4.36 2.32 -13.96
CA ALA A 120 -4.81 1.65 -12.76
C ALA A 120 -6.20 1.06 -12.95
N SER A 121 -7.12 1.77 -13.60
CA SER A 121 -8.47 1.28 -13.89
C SER A 121 -8.48 -0.01 -14.73
N ILE A 122 -7.45 -0.23 -15.56
CA ILE A 122 -7.29 -1.43 -16.39
C ILE A 122 -6.54 -2.53 -15.61
N LEU A 123 -5.38 -2.21 -15.04
CA LEU A 123 -4.51 -3.20 -14.37
C LEU A 123 -5.08 -3.70 -13.03
N PHE A 124 -5.80 -2.82 -12.34
CA PHE A 124 -6.49 -3.10 -11.08
C PHE A 124 -7.99 -3.30 -11.30
N TRP A 125 -8.42 -3.45 -12.56
CA TRP A 125 -9.77 -3.91 -12.85
C TRP A 125 -10.01 -5.27 -12.20
N ASP A 126 -11.22 -5.45 -11.68
CA ASP A 126 -11.63 -6.67 -11.00
C ASP A 126 -12.51 -7.54 -11.92
N PRO A 127 -11.94 -8.59 -12.53
CA PRO A 127 -12.71 -9.49 -13.36
C PRO A 127 -13.74 -10.29 -12.57
N PHE A 128 -13.51 -10.55 -11.28
CA PHE A 128 -14.38 -11.40 -10.46
C PHE A 128 -15.63 -10.66 -10.00
N GLU A 129 -15.51 -9.38 -9.67
CA GLU A 129 -16.67 -8.50 -9.45
C GLU A 129 -17.52 -8.47 -10.74
N ALA A 130 -16.87 -8.28 -11.90
CA ALA A 130 -17.56 -8.15 -13.18
C ALA A 130 -18.34 -9.41 -13.59
N VAL A 131 -17.86 -10.61 -13.22
CA VAL A 131 -18.57 -11.87 -13.47
C VAL A 131 -19.46 -12.31 -12.30
N GLY A 132 -19.57 -11.50 -11.24
CA GLY A 132 -20.41 -11.78 -10.08
C GLY A 132 -19.92 -12.93 -9.18
N LEU A 133 -18.62 -13.23 -9.22
CA LEU A 133 -18.04 -14.31 -8.41
C LEU A 133 -17.93 -13.95 -6.91
N TYR A 134 -17.86 -12.65 -6.58
CA TYR A 134 -17.87 -12.18 -5.18
C TYR A 134 -18.28 -10.69 -5.08
N ASP A 135 -18.59 -10.21 -3.86
CA ASP A 135 -18.87 -8.80 -3.56
C ASP A 135 -17.61 -8.13 -2.97
N PRO A 136 -17.02 -7.11 -3.61
CA PRO A 136 -15.85 -6.41 -3.11
C PRO A 136 -16.15 -5.41 -1.98
N LYS A 137 -17.44 -5.14 -1.69
CA LYS A 137 -17.81 -4.22 -0.61
C LYS A 137 -17.32 -4.76 0.73
N VAL A 138 -16.68 -3.89 1.51
CA VAL A 138 -16.21 -4.22 2.84
C VAL A 138 -17.34 -4.00 3.83
N TYR A 139 -17.67 -5.01 4.62
CA TYR A 139 -18.66 -4.93 5.69
C TYR A 139 -18.00 -5.13 7.04
N THR A 140 -18.61 -4.59 8.09
CA THR A 140 -18.25 -4.87 9.47
C THR A 140 -19.43 -5.51 10.19
N ASP A 141 -19.16 -6.54 10.98
CA ASP A 141 -20.15 -7.25 11.80
C ASP A 141 -20.28 -6.64 13.20
N SER A 142 -19.34 -5.80 13.57
CA SER A 142 -19.29 -5.18 14.87
C SER A 142 -18.58 -3.83 14.83
N LYS A 143 -18.75 -3.05 15.89
CA LYS A 143 -18.07 -1.77 16.06
C LYS A 143 -17.75 -1.56 17.53
N GLU A 144 -16.49 -1.32 17.79
CA GLU A 144 -16.02 -0.95 19.13
C GLU A 144 -16.45 0.49 19.43
N VAL A 145 -16.82 0.73 20.68
CA VAL A 145 -17.33 2.01 21.17
C VAL A 145 -16.23 2.67 22.01
N PRO A 146 -15.51 3.67 21.48
CA PRO A 146 -14.50 4.41 22.23
C PRO A 146 -15.12 5.37 23.23
N ILE A 147 -14.32 5.77 24.21
CA ILE A 147 -14.58 6.98 25.00
C ILE A 147 -14.58 8.20 24.04
N PRO A 148 -15.67 9.00 23.98
CA PRO A 148 -15.72 10.20 23.16
C PRO A 148 -14.61 11.19 23.52
N ASN A 149 -13.99 11.80 22.50
CA ASN A 149 -12.92 12.80 22.64
C ASN A 149 -11.72 12.31 23.47
N TRP A 150 -11.47 11.00 23.50
CA TRP A 150 -10.27 10.44 24.10
C TRP A 150 -9.05 10.70 23.21
N ASP A 151 -7.92 10.97 23.85
CA ASP A 151 -6.63 11.17 23.19
C ASP A 151 -5.54 10.42 23.97
N ALA A 152 -4.61 9.80 23.24
CA ALA A 152 -3.55 8.97 23.82
C ALA A 152 -2.56 9.77 24.68
N THR A 153 -2.51 11.10 24.55
CA THR A 153 -1.63 11.96 25.35
C THR A 153 -2.24 12.39 26.69
N THR A 154 -3.44 11.92 27.02
CA THR A 154 -4.15 12.31 28.23
C THR A 154 -3.47 11.78 29.50
N ASN A 155 -3.28 12.67 30.49
CA ASN A 155 -2.72 12.30 31.80
C ASN A 155 -3.80 11.85 32.81
N LYS A 156 -5.03 11.66 32.34
CA LYS A 156 -6.23 11.45 33.16
C LYS A 156 -6.64 9.98 33.14
N LYS A 157 -7.01 9.45 34.31
CA LYS A 157 -7.57 8.10 34.42
C LYS A 157 -9.06 8.09 34.07
N PHE A 158 -9.48 7.05 33.35
CA PHE A 158 -10.88 6.81 33.00
C PHE A 158 -11.35 5.51 33.66
N HIS A 159 -12.49 5.54 34.32
CA HIS A 159 -13.12 4.34 34.86
C HIS A 159 -14.58 4.29 34.45
N LEU A 160 -15.05 3.07 34.22
CA LEU A 160 -16.43 2.85 33.86
C LEU A 160 -17.27 3.02 35.13
N LYS A 161 -18.06 4.09 35.17
CA LYS A 161 -18.85 4.41 36.36
C LYS A 161 -20.09 3.52 36.46
N LYS A 162 -20.77 3.31 35.33
CA LYS A 162 -22.03 2.57 35.30
C LYS A 162 -22.43 2.12 33.90
N TRP A 163 -22.94 0.90 33.78
CA TRP A 163 -23.71 0.47 32.61
C TRP A 163 -25.18 0.86 32.73
N LEU A 164 -25.76 1.38 31.65
CA LEU A 164 -27.17 1.78 31.58
C LEU A 164 -28.04 0.78 30.81
N LYS A 165 -27.41 -0.17 30.13
CA LYS A 165 -28.04 -1.25 29.35
C LYS A 165 -27.33 -2.55 29.70
N GLU A 166 -28.08 -3.63 29.82
CA GLU A 166 -27.56 -4.96 30.17
C GLU A 166 -26.68 -5.56 29.06
N GLU A 167 -25.77 -6.45 29.43
CA GLU A 167 -24.97 -7.24 28.49
C GLU A 167 -25.88 -8.05 27.56
N GLY A 168 -25.59 -8.03 26.27
CA GLY A 168 -26.40 -8.66 25.23
C GLY A 168 -27.69 -7.92 24.88
N ALA A 169 -27.98 -6.76 25.49
CA ALA A 169 -29.17 -5.99 25.15
C ALA A 169 -29.06 -5.41 23.74
N GLN A 170 -30.17 -5.46 22.99
CA GLN A 170 -30.29 -4.78 21.71
C GLN A 170 -30.47 -3.28 21.94
N VAL A 171 -29.51 -2.48 21.49
CA VAL A 171 -29.50 -1.01 21.61
C VAL A 171 -29.71 -0.37 20.25
N LYS A 172 -30.38 0.79 20.22
CA LYS A 172 -30.57 1.60 19.01
C LYS A 172 -29.47 2.64 18.89
N GLU A 173 -29.17 3.04 17.65
CA GLU A 173 -28.29 4.19 17.41
C GLU A 173 -28.76 5.42 18.18
N GLY A 174 -27.85 6.04 18.94
CA GLY A 174 -28.14 7.17 19.82
C GLY A 174 -28.63 6.81 21.22
N ASP A 175 -28.83 5.52 21.54
CA ASP A 175 -29.15 5.11 22.91
C ASP A 175 -27.97 5.37 23.83
N LYS A 176 -28.24 5.90 25.04
CA LYS A 176 -27.22 6.03 26.08
C LYS A 176 -26.96 4.66 26.70
N ILE A 177 -25.72 4.16 26.59
CA ILE A 177 -25.35 2.78 26.98
C ILE A 177 -24.52 2.71 28.26
N ALA A 178 -23.68 3.71 28.52
CA ALA A 178 -22.81 3.73 29.70
C ALA A 178 -22.46 5.15 30.15
N ILE A 179 -21.88 5.24 31.35
CA ILE A 179 -21.32 6.46 31.92
C ILE A 179 -19.86 6.15 32.29
N VAL A 180 -18.94 6.93 31.74
CA VAL A 180 -17.51 6.85 32.07
C VAL A 180 -17.15 8.08 32.89
N SER A 181 -16.43 7.89 33.99
CA SER A 181 -15.95 9.01 34.79
C SER A 181 -14.48 9.28 34.47
N LYS A 182 -14.17 10.56 34.29
CA LYS A 182 -12.84 11.07 34.02
C LYS A 182 -12.32 11.78 35.26
N GLU A 183 -11.10 11.46 35.67
CA GLU A 183 -10.54 11.97 36.93
C GLU A 183 -10.55 13.51 37.01
N GLY A 184 -11.31 14.05 37.97
CA GLY A 184 -11.41 15.50 38.21
C GLY A 184 -12.19 16.28 37.15
N GLU A 185 -13.00 15.61 36.32
CA GLU A 185 -13.90 16.22 35.33
C GLU A 185 -15.32 15.64 35.43
N SER A 186 -16.26 16.22 34.69
CA SER A 186 -17.63 15.70 34.62
C SER A 186 -17.69 14.33 33.95
N ASP A 187 -18.65 13.53 34.35
CA ASP A 187 -18.91 12.24 33.72
C ASP A 187 -19.23 12.39 32.23
N ILE A 188 -18.81 11.39 31.46
CA ILE A 188 -18.95 11.31 30.02
C ILE A 188 -20.01 10.26 29.71
N ASP A 189 -21.03 10.69 28.96
CA ASP A 189 -22.08 9.83 28.49
C ASP A 189 -21.63 9.08 27.23
N ILE A 190 -21.75 7.75 27.26
CA ILE A 190 -21.45 6.90 26.10
C ILE A 190 -22.76 6.56 25.40
N TYR A 191 -22.79 6.82 24.10
CA TYR A 191 -23.94 6.55 23.24
C TYR A 191 -23.61 5.44 22.25
N ALA A 192 -24.60 4.60 21.92
CA ALA A 192 -24.49 3.57 20.90
C ALA A 192 -24.30 4.23 19.52
N PRO A 193 -23.16 4.04 18.84
CA PRO A 193 -22.92 4.66 17.54
C PRO A 193 -23.78 4.06 16.41
N ASN A 194 -24.38 2.88 16.63
CA ASN A 194 -25.17 2.14 15.67
C ASN A 194 -26.15 1.20 16.41
N THR A 195 -27.16 0.68 15.72
CA THR A 195 -28.09 -0.30 16.29
C THR A 195 -27.44 -1.70 16.31
N GLY A 196 -27.46 -2.41 17.43
CA GLY A 196 -26.89 -3.75 17.55
C GLY A 196 -26.96 -4.33 18.97
N ASN A 197 -26.40 -5.52 19.17
CA ASN A 197 -26.30 -6.17 20.47
C ASN A 197 -25.06 -5.68 21.22
N LEU A 198 -25.26 -5.21 22.44
CA LEU A 198 -24.21 -4.66 23.29
C LEU A 198 -23.38 -5.77 23.93
N SER A 199 -22.06 -5.65 23.84
CA SER A 199 -21.11 -6.45 24.62
C SER A 199 -20.14 -5.57 25.39
N TYR A 200 -19.93 -5.90 26.66
CA TYR A 200 -19.02 -5.21 27.56
C TYR A 200 -17.59 -5.63 27.25
N LEU A 201 -16.71 -4.63 27.17
CA LEU A 201 -15.26 -4.87 27.15
C LEU A 201 -14.63 -4.59 28.51
N VAL A 202 -15.34 -3.83 29.37
CA VAL A 202 -14.89 -3.41 30.70
C VAL A 202 -16.04 -3.60 31.69
N ASP A 203 -15.73 -4.12 32.88
CA ASP A 203 -16.71 -4.29 33.95
C ASP A 203 -17.02 -2.96 34.68
N GLU A 204 -18.19 -2.88 35.31
CA GLU A 204 -18.58 -1.69 36.07
C GLU A 204 -17.65 -1.47 37.26
N GLY A 205 -17.10 -0.26 37.38
CA GLY A 205 -16.12 0.11 38.41
C GLY A 205 -14.67 -0.09 37.97
N ASP A 206 -14.43 -0.82 36.88
CA ASP A 206 -13.08 -1.08 36.40
C ASP A 206 -12.50 0.09 35.63
N VAL A 207 -11.17 0.07 35.54
CA VAL A 207 -10.40 1.07 34.84
C VAL A 207 -10.48 0.79 33.35
N VAL A 208 -11.00 1.76 32.60
CA VAL A 208 -11.02 1.67 31.14
C VAL A 208 -9.63 2.01 30.61
N PHE A 209 -9.05 3.12 31.08
CA PHE A 209 -7.72 3.56 30.64
C PHE A 209 -6.95 4.22 31.79
N ASN A 210 -5.72 3.76 32.02
CA ASN A 210 -4.77 4.32 32.96
C ASN A 210 -3.47 4.77 32.27
N PRO A 211 -3.19 6.09 32.17
CA PRO A 211 -1.98 6.58 31.55
C PRO A 211 -0.70 6.24 32.33
N GLN A 212 -0.81 5.80 33.59
CA GLN A 212 0.32 5.29 34.37
C GLN A 212 0.52 3.77 34.22
N ASN A 213 -0.41 3.06 33.59
CA ASN A 213 -0.23 1.65 33.22
C ASN A 213 0.46 1.55 31.86
N LYS A 214 1.61 0.89 31.81
CA LYS A 214 2.35 0.72 30.55
C LYS A 214 1.60 -0.18 29.56
N GLU A 215 0.76 -1.09 30.03
CA GLU A 215 -0.04 -1.97 29.16
C GLU A 215 -1.13 -1.17 28.44
N ASP A 216 -1.96 -0.42 29.18
CA ASP A 216 -3.03 0.43 28.62
C ASP A 216 -2.52 1.47 27.62
N VAL A 217 -1.30 1.99 27.82
CA VAL A 217 -0.69 3.00 26.93
C VAL A 217 -0.19 2.39 25.61
N ILE A 218 0.12 1.09 25.58
CA ILE A 218 0.68 0.40 24.41
C ILE A 218 -0.43 -0.38 23.66
N GLU A 219 -1.49 -0.80 24.35
CA GLU A 219 -2.58 -1.57 23.80
C GLU A 219 -3.45 -0.75 22.83
N GLN A 220 -3.54 -1.20 21.57
CA GLN A 220 -4.46 -0.61 20.60
C GLN A 220 -5.90 -0.90 21.01
N GLY A 221 -6.67 0.16 21.27
CA GLY A 221 -8.08 0.04 21.65
C GLY A 221 -8.34 0.00 23.16
N ALA A 222 -7.33 0.26 24.01
CA ALA A 222 -7.51 0.36 25.47
C ALA A 222 -8.57 1.39 25.91
N HIS A 223 -8.99 2.30 25.03
CA HIS A 223 -10.02 3.30 25.31
C HIS A 223 -11.44 2.86 24.88
N HIS A 224 -11.61 1.63 24.41
CA HIS A 224 -12.90 1.07 24.03
C HIS A 224 -13.62 0.50 25.26
N VAL A 225 -14.88 0.89 25.45
CA VAL A 225 -15.69 0.45 26.60
C VAL A 225 -16.63 -0.69 26.25
N ALA A 226 -17.08 -0.75 24.99
CA ALA A 226 -18.07 -1.70 24.52
C ALA A 226 -17.77 -2.16 23.09
N LYS A 227 -18.38 -3.27 22.70
CA LYS A 227 -18.47 -3.73 21.32
C LYS A 227 -19.94 -3.91 20.97
N LEU A 228 -20.39 -3.27 19.89
CA LEU A 228 -21.72 -3.51 19.34
C LEU A 228 -21.61 -4.53 18.22
N THR A 229 -22.36 -5.63 18.29
CA THR A 229 -22.46 -6.63 17.22
C THR A 229 -23.76 -6.41 16.45
N PHE A 230 -23.67 -6.22 15.14
CA PHE A 230 -24.81 -5.92 14.28
C PHE A 230 -25.60 -7.18 13.94
N ASP A 231 -26.92 -7.08 13.92
CA ASP A 231 -27.80 -8.18 13.49
C ASP A 231 -27.56 -8.54 12.02
N GLU A 232 -27.31 -7.52 11.19
CA GLU A 232 -26.83 -7.65 9.82
C GLU A 232 -25.56 -6.82 9.62
N PRO A 233 -24.53 -7.35 8.92
CA PRO A 233 -23.30 -6.60 8.65
C PRO A 233 -23.58 -5.31 7.89
N ILE A 234 -23.05 -4.20 8.38
CA ILE A 234 -23.19 -2.89 7.74
C ILE A 234 -22.00 -2.62 6.81
N PRO A 235 -22.22 -1.97 5.65
CA PRO A 235 -21.12 -1.63 4.76
C PRO A 235 -20.23 -0.57 5.41
N LEU A 236 -18.93 -0.82 5.39
CA LEU A 236 -17.93 0.13 5.85
C LEU A 236 -17.87 1.29 4.84
N LEU A 237 -18.07 2.51 5.33
CA LEU A 237 -18.05 3.72 4.50
C LEU A 237 -16.71 4.45 4.62
N HIS A 238 -16.32 5.12 3.55
CA HIS A 238 -15.37 6.22 3.60
C HIS A 238 -16.01 7.43 4.33
N PRO A 239 -15.21 8.36 4.88
CA PRO A 239 -15.74 9.60 5.47
C PRO A 239 -16.76 10.33 4.59
N ASN A 240 -16.58 10.32 3.27
CA ASN A 240 -17.50 10.94 2.30
C ASN A 240 -18.80 10.12 2.03
N GLY A 241 -19.05 9.06 2.78
CA GLY A 241 -20.24 8.21 2.67
C GLY A 241 -20.20 7.19 1.52
N THR A 242 -19.14 7.15 0.71
CA THR A 242 -19.01 6.11 -0.33
C THR A 242 -18.60 4.77 0.29
N GLN A 243 -19.07 3.66 -0.27
CA GLN A 243 -18.73 2.33 0.24
C GLN A 243 -17.26 2.01 0.01
N ARG A 244 -16.58 1.49 1.04
CA ARG A 244 -15.23 0.94 0.88
C ARG A 244 -15.32 -0.36 0.09
N LYS A 245 -14.47 -0.48 -0.93
CA LYS A 245 -14.31 -1.69 -1.74
C LYS A 245 -12.88 -2.20 -1.65
N ASN A 246 -12.71 -3.50 -1.47
CA ASN A 246 -11.45 -4.21 -1.60
C ASN A 246 -11.51 -5.08 -2.86
N SER A 247 -11.27 -4.46 -4.01
CA SER A 247 -11.24 -5.13 -5.31
C SER A 247 -10.01 -6.02 -5.47
N ILE A 248 -10.14 -7.13 -6.21
CA ILE A 248 -9.03 -8.00 -6.59
C ILE A 248 -8.37 -7.42 -7.83
N PRO A 249 -7.11 -6.94 -7.75
CA PRO A 249 -6.44 -6.46 -8.94
C PRO A 249 -6.15 -7.63 -9.88
N PHE A 250 -6.61 -7.55 -11.14
CA PHE A 250 -6.29 -8.55 -12.18
C PHE A 250 -4.80 -8.90 -12.24
N ILE A 251 -3.92 -7.89 -12.08
CA ILE A 251 -2.48 -8.10 -12.10
C ILE A 251 -1.98 -9.02 -10.97
N VAL A 252 -2.61 -8.99 -9.79
CA VAL A 252 -2.19 -9.81 -8.64
C VAL A 252 -2.44 -11.28 -8.93
N ILE A 253 -3.62 -11.65 -9.42
CA ILE A 253 -3.87 -13.06 -9.75
C ILE A 253 -3.07 -13.51 -10.97
N TRP A 254 -2.83 -12.62 -11.95
CA TRP A 254 -1.95 -12.93 -13.07
C TRP A 254 -0.54 -13.33 -12.59
N LEU A 255 0.03 -12.58 -11.65
CA LEU A 255 1.33 -12.87 -11.07
C LEU A 255 1.31 -14.17 -10.25
N ILE A 256 0.28 -14.40 -9.44
CA ILE A 256 0.17 -15.61 -8.61
C ILE A 256 -0.02 -16.88 -9.46
N ILE A 257 -0.85 -16.83 -10.50
CA ILE A 257 -0.98 -17.93 -11.47
C ILE A 257 0.37 -18.21 -12.13
N GLY A 258 1.10 -17.16 -12.55
CA GLY A 258 2.45 -17.29 -13.09
C GLY A 258 3.42 -17.97 -12.12
N SER A 259 3.42 -17.55 -10.86
CA SER A 259 4.25 -18.11 -9.78
C SER A 259 3.96 -19.58 -9.51
N ILE A 260 2.68 -19.95 -9.41
CA ILE A 260 2.25 -21.35 -9.23
C ILE A 260 2.62 -22.18 -10.47
N PHE A 261 2.35 -21.66 -11.67
CA PHE A 261 2.70 -22.33 -12.93
C PHE A 261 4.18 -22.65 -13.00
N PHE A 262 5.07 -21.68 -12.73
CA PHE A 262 6.51 -21.92 -12.78
C PHE A 262 6.98 -22.84 -11.66
N THR A 263 6.40 -22.75 -10.46
CA THR A 263 6.72 -23.66 -9.36
C THR A 263 6.42 -25.11 -9.76
N ILE A 264 5.24 -25.39 -10.30
CA ILE A 264 4.86 -26.73 -10.73
C ILE A 264 5.65 -27.17 -11.96
N LYS A 265 5.77 -26.31 -12.98
CA LYS A 265 6.43 -26.63 -14.25
C LYS A 265 7.91 -26.93 -14.07
N LEU A 266 8.57 -26.22 -13.15
CA LEU A 266 9.96 -26.45 -12.79
C LEU A 266 10.12 -27.49 -11.68
N GLY A 267 9.05 -28.18 -11.27
CA GLY A 267 9.08 -29.26 -10.29
C GLY A 267 9.59 -28.81 -8.93
N PHE A 268 9.02 -27.75 -8.35
CA PHE A 268 9.38 -27.20 -7.03
C PHE A 268 10.87 -26.81 -6.91
N VAL A 269 11.34 -26.02 -7.88
CA VAL A 269 12.73 -25.52 -7.91
C VAL A 269 13.07 -24.69 -6.68
N ASN A 270 12.11 -23.98 -6.10
CA ASN A 270 12.22 -23.25 -4.84
C ASN A 270 12.67 -24.12 -3.66
N ILE A 271 12.22 -25.38 -3.59
CA ILE A 271 12.67 -26.33 -2.56
C ILE A 271 13.99 -27.00 -2.97
N ARG A 272 14.04 -27.57 -4.18
CA ARG A 272 15.21 -28.36 -4.63
C ARG A 272 16.47 -27.52 -4.83
N GLY A 273 16.30 -26.25 -5.19
CA GLY A 273 17.36 -25.30 -5.48
C GLY A 273 17.90 -24.56 -4.26
N PHE A 274 17.19 -24.55 -3.14
CA PHE A 274 17.48 -23.68 -1.99
C PHE A 274 18.93 -23.77 -1.51
N LYS A 275 19.45 -24.99 -1.29
CA LYS A 275 20.84 -25.19 -0.87
C LYS A 275 21.84 -24.68 -1.90
N HIS A 276 21.56 -24.88 -3.19
CA HIS A 276 22.43 -24.41 -4.25
C HIS A 276 22.45 -22.88 -4.35
N SER A 277 21.30 -22.23 -4.16
CA SER A 277 21.17 -20.78 -4.04
C SER A 277 22.05 -20.20 -2.94
N ILE A 278 22.03 -20.81 -1.75
CA ILE A 278 22.89 -20.37 -0.64
C ILE A 278 24.38 -20.60 -0.95
N ASP A 279 24.74 -21.71 -1.59
CA ASP A 279 26.13 -21.96 -2.02
C ASP A 279 26.61 -20.91 -3.05
N LEU A 280 25.75 -20.51 -3.99
CA LEU A 280 26.01 -19.42 -4.95
C LEU A 280 26.17 -18.06 -4.25
N ALA A 281 25.27 -17.74 -3.32
CA ALA A 281 25.35 -16.52 -2.52
C ALA A 281 26.62 -16.47 -1.63
N LYS A 282 27.16 -17.62 -1.22
CA LYS A 282 28.44 -17.72 -0.51
C LYS A 282 29.67 -17.59 -1.44
N GLY A 283 29.47 -17.48 -2.74
CA GLY A 283 30.54 -17.36 -3.74
C GLY A 283 31.26 -18.68 -4.05
N LYS A 284 30.70 -19.84 -3.66
CA LYS A 284 31.34 -21.15 -3.89
C LYS A 284 31.52 -21.49 -5.38
N PHE A 285 30.70 -20.90 -6.23
CA PHE A 285 30.70 -21.09 -7.68
C PHE A 285 31.06 -19.81 -8.44
N ASP A 286 31.61 -18.80 -7.75
CA ASP A 286 32.05 -17.57 -8.41
C ASP A 286 33.26 -17.87 -9.31
N ASP A 287 33.16 -17.44 -10.57
CA ASP A 287 34.23 -17.50 -11.56
C ASP A 287 34.67 -16.06 -11.89
N PRO A 288 35.91 -15.65 -11.54
CA PRO A 288 36.41 -14.30 -11.81
C PRO A 288 36.46 -13.94 -13.30
N ASP A 289 36.65 -14.95 -14.16
CA ASP A 289 36.84 -14.81 -15.61
C ASP A 289 35.52 -14.94 -16.39
N ALA A 290 34.42 -15.29 -15.71
CA ALA A 290 33.10 -15.35 -16.32
C ALA A 290 32.61 -13.96 -16.76
N PRO A 291 31.82 -13.88 -17.85
CA PRO A 291 31.31 -12.62 -18.36
C PRO A 291 30.35 -11.98 -17.36
N GLY A 292 30.51 -10.68 -17.12
CA GLY A 292 29.76 -9.92 -16.13
C GLY A 292 30.63 -8.94 -15.36
N LYS A 293 30.02 -8.21 -14.42
CA LYS A 293 30.73 -7.22 -13.59
C LYS A 293 30.79 -7.61 -12.12
N ILE A 294 29.68 -8.09 -11.56
CA ILE A 294 29.52 -8.27 -10.11
C ILE A 294 29.37 -9.74 -9.73
N ARG A 295 29.70 -10.11 -8.50
CA ARG A 295 29.53 -11.50 -8.00
C ARG A 295 28.05 -11.83 -7.78
N HIS A 296 27.73 -13.12 -7.67
CA HIS A 296 26.35 -13.55 -7.38
C HIS A 296 25.80 -12.93 -6.09
N PHE A 297 26.58 -12.92 -5.01
CA PHE A 297 26.19 -12.27 -3.75
C PHE A 297 25.87 -10.78 -3.95
N GLN A 298 26.69 -10.08 -4.73
CA GLN A 298 26.53 -8.66 -4.99
C GLN A 298 25.28 -8.37 -5.83
N ALA A 299 24.98 -9.22 -6.81
CA ALA A 299 23.75 -9.14 -7.58
C ALA A 299 22.52 -9.30 -6.67
N MET A 300 22.53 -10.34 -5.82
CA MET A 300 21.49 -10.60 -4.84
C MET A 300 21.30 -9.42 -3.88
N THR A 301 22.37 -8.92 -3.25
CA THR A 301 22.24 -7.78 -2.33
C THR A 301 21.80 -6.50 -3.04
N THR A 302 22.17 -6.31 -4.31
CA THR A 302 21.69 -5.17 -5.09
C THR A 302 20.19 -5.27 -5.35
N ALA A 303 19.69 -6.43 -5.78
CA ALA A 303 18.26 -6.66 -5.97
C ALA A 303 17.48 -6.56 -4.65
N VAL A 304 17.97 -7.22 -3.60
CA VAL A 304 17.37 -7.17 -2.26
C VAL A 304 17.34 -5.75 -1.71
N SER A 305 18.35 -4.90 -1.98
CA SER A 305 18.34 -3.48 -1.55
C SER A 305 17.19 -2.66 -2.12
N ALA A 306 16.69 -3.02 -3.31
CA ALA A 306 15.53 -2.36 -3.91
C ALA A 306 14.22 -2.86 -3.29
N THR A 307 14.15 -4.17 -3.00
CA THR A 307 12.95 -4.79 -2.45
C THR A 307 12.78 -4.51 -0.95
N VAL A 308 13.85 -4.59 -0.14
CA VAL A 308 13.78 -4.44 1.32
C VAL A 308 13.91 -2.97 1.68
N GLY A 309 12.76 -2.30 1.82
CA GLY A 309 12.67 -0.90 2.22
C GLY A 309 11.59 -0.64 3.27
N LEU A 310 11.51 0.61 3.71
CA LEU A 310 10.53 1.09 4.70
C LEU A 310 9.09 0.77 4.27
N GLY A 311 8.79 0.95 2.98
CA GLY A 311 7.49 0.63 2.40
C GLY A 311 7.08 -0.84 2.53
N ASN A 312 8.02 -1.79 2.58
CA ASN A 312 7.71 -3.21 2.79
C ASN A 312 7.31 -3.50 4.23
N ILE A 313 8.03 -2.92 5.20
CA ILE A 313 7.73 -3.08 6.62
C ILE A 313 6.36 -2.47 6.95
N ALA A 314 6.14 -1.22 6.52
CA ALA A 314 4.84 -0.55 6.67
C ALA A 314 3.73 -1.29 5.91
N GLY A 315 4.04 -1.83 4.73
CA GLY A 315 3.10 -2.61 3.91
C GLY A 315 2.59 -3.87 4.62
N VAL A 316 3.46 -4.60 5.32
CA VAL A 316 3.07 -5.76 6.16
C VAL A 316 2.15 -5.31 7.28
N ALA A 317 2.48 -4.22 7.99
CA ALA A 317 1.63 -3.69 9.06
C ALA A 317 0.23 -3.34 8.54
N VAL A 318 0.14 -2.63 7.40
CA VAL A 318 -1.14 -2.31 6.76
C VAL A 318 -1.89 -3.57 6.33
N ALA A 319 -1.19 -4.61 5.85
CA ALA A 319 -1.80 -5.89 5.48
C ALA A 319 -2.47 -6.56 6.70
N VAL A 320 -1.79 -6.58 7.83
CA VAL A 320 -2.30 -7.17 9.08
C VAL A 320 -3.43 -6.31 9.65
N SER A 321 -3.33 -4.98 9.62
CA SER A 321 -4.39 -4.09 10.09
C SER A 321 -5.66 -4.18 9.23
N LEU A 322 -5.53 -4.35 7.91
CA LEU A 322 -6.68 -4.41 7.00
C LEU A 322 -7.23 -5.82 6.78
N GLY A 323 -6.39 -6.85 6.85
CA GLY A 323 -6.77 -8.25 6.58
C GLY A 323 -6.76 -9.16 7.81
N GLY A 324 -6.40 -8.63 8.98
CA GLY A 324 -6.14 -9.41 10.18
C GLY A 324 -4.86 -10.25 10.10
N ALA A 325 -4.57 -10.99 11.17
CA ALA A 325 -3.40 -11.87 11.26
C ALA A 325 -3.36 -12.95 10.15
N GLY A 326 -4.52 -13.32 9.60
CA GLY A 326 -4.63 -14.29 8.50
C GLY A 326 -3.97 -13.84 7.20
N ALA A 327 -3.86 -12.53 6.96
CA ALA A 327 -3.19 -12.01 5.76
C ALA A 327 -1.72 -12.45 5.71
N THR A 328 -1.06 -12.56 6.87
CA THR A 328 0.33 -12.99 6.99
C THR A 328 0.55 -14.40 6.43
N PHE A 329 -0.39 -15.33 6.65
CA PHE A 329 -0.30 -16.69 6.08
C PHE A 329 -0.25 -16.65 4.55
N TRP A 330 -1.16 -15.90 3.92
CA TRP A 330 -1.21 -15.79 2.48
C TRP A 330 -0.01 -15.05 1.90
N MET A 331 0.57 -14.11 2.67
CA MET A 331 1.84 -13.49 2.28
C MET A 331 2.97 -14.51 2.20
N PHE A 332 3.09 -15.43 3.17
CA PHE A 332 4.07 -16.52 3.12
C PHE A 332 3.85 -17.46 1.93
N ILE A 333 2.60 -17.85 1.68
CA ILE A 333 2.26 -18.73 0.55
C ILE A 333 2.60 -18.06 -0.80
N ALA A 334 2.24 -16.78 -0.95
CA ALA A 334 2.59 -16.02 -2.13
C ALA A 334 4.11 -15.89 -2.32
N GLY A 335 4.85 -15.56 -1.25
CA GLY A 335 6.31 -15.50 -1.23
C GLY A 335 6.95 -16.82 -1.66
N PHE A 336 6.48 -17.94 -1.13
CA PHE A 336 6.96 -19.27 -1.49
C PHE A 336 6.84 -19.57 -2.99
N PHE A 337 5.69 -19.24 -3.62
CA PHE A 337 5.52 -19.44 -5.05
C PHE A 337 6.27 -18.40 -5.89
N ALA A 338 6.39 -17.16 -5.38
CA ALA A 338 7.12 -16.06 -6.01
C ALA A 338 8.62 -16.38 -6.21
N MET A 339 9.23 -17.20 -5.34
CA MET A 339 10.60 -17.70 -5.50
C MET A 339 10.84 -18.29 -6.90
N SER A 340 9.91 -19.11 -7.41
CA SER A 340 10.05 -19.74 -8.73
C SER A 340 9.84 -18.74 -9.87
N LEU A 341 8.95 -17.77 -9.71
CA LEU A 341 8.76 -16.70 -10.70
C LEU A 341 10.03 -15.84 -10.83
N LYS A 342 10.61 -15.47 -9.68
CA LYS A 342 11.85 -14.70 -9.62
C LYS A 342 13.06 -15.47 -10.16
N PHE A 343 13.15 -16.78 -9.91
CA PHE A 343 14.12 -17.64 -10.56
C PHE A 343 14.06 -17.54 -12.10
N VAL A 344 12.85 -17.55 -12.68
CA VAL A 344 12.66 -17.49 -14.13
C VAL A 344 13.05 -16.12 -14.68
N GLU A 345 12.58 -15.03 -14.08
CA GLU A 345 12.85 -13.69 -14.59
C GLU A 345 14.36 -13.36 -14.56
N CYS A 346 15.07 -13.72 -13.49
CA CYS A 346 16.51 -13.50 -13.37
C CYS A 346 17.30 -14.40 -14.32
N THR A 347 16.89 -15.66 -14.48
CA THR A 347 17.49 -16.57 -15.50
C THR A 347 17.37 -15.97 -16.90
N LEU A 348 16.19 -15.47 -17.26
CA LEU A 348 15.96 -14.84 -18.56
C LEU A 348 16.72 -13.51 -18.70
N GLY A 349 16.82 -12.74 -17.62
CA GLY A 349 17.57 -11.49 -17.55
C GLY A 349 19.04 -11.68 -17.95
N VAL A 350 19.68 -12.72 -17.42
CA VAL A 350 21.06 -13.08 -17.79
C VAL A 350 21.13 -13.72 -19.18
N LYS A 351 20.18 -14.61 -19.51
CA LYS A 351 20.20 -15.36 -20.78
C LYS A 351 20.11 -14.46 -22.02
N TYR A 352 19.40 -13.34 -21.91
CA TYR A 352 19.19 -12.40 -23.02
C TYR A 352 19.93 -11.07 -22.83
N ARG A 353 20.86 -10.98 -21.87
CA ARG A 353 21.67 -9.78 -21.71
C ARG A 353 22.60 -9.58 -22.89
N GLU A 354 22.95 -8.33 -23.12
CA GLU A 354 23.93 -7.88 -24.09
C GLU A 354 25.07 -7.22 -23.33
N ILE A 355 26.30 -7.64 -23.60
CA ILE A 355 27.51 -7.04 -23.04
C ILE A 355 28.16 -6.29 -24.19
N MET A 356 28.24 -4.96 -24.05
CA MET A 356 28.87 -4.10 -25.05
C MET A 356 30.39 -4.18 -24.96
N ASP A 357 31.07 -3.75 -26.03
CA ASP A 357 32.54 -3.74 -26.12
C ASP A 357 33.19 -2.86 -25.04
N ASP A 358 32.49 -1.84 -24.55
CA ASP A 358 32.93 -0.96 -23.45
C ASP A 358 32.65 -1.55 -22.05
N GLY A 359 32.17 -2.79 -21.99
CA GLY A 359 31.85 -3.51 -20.76
C GLY A 359 30.51 -3.14 -20.13
N ARG A 360 29.69 -2.26 -20.72
CA ARG A 360 28.32 -2.02 -20.24
C ARG A 360 27.44 -3.24 -20.47
N ILE A 361 26.59 -3.54 -19.49
CA ILE A 361 25.69 -4.69 -19.54
C ILE A 361 24.26 -4.17 -19.61
N PHE A 362 23.52 -4.62 -20.62
CA PHE A 362 22.09 -4.38 -20.78
C PHE A 362 21.36 -5.70 -20.65
N GLY A 363 20.56 -5.85 -19.62
CA GLY A 363 19.76 -7.07 -19.43
C GLY A 363 18.57 -6.82 -18.52
N GLY A 364 17.68 -7.81 -18.45
CA GLY A 364 16.38 -7.70 -17.80
C GLY A 364 15.21 -7.77 -18.80
N PRO A 365 14.01 -7.30 -18.42
CA PRO A 365 12.79 -7.61 -19.15
C PRO A 365 12.71 -7.03 -20.54
N MET A 366 13.17 -5.80 -20.74
CA MET A 366 13.27 -5.19 -22.06
C MET A 366 14.08 -6.04 -23.05
N ASN A 367 15.11 -6.73 -22.58
CA ASN A 367 15.94 -7.59 -23.42
C ASN A 367 15.27 -8.94 -23.71
N TYR A 368 14.80 -9.64 -22.68
CA TYR A 368 14.18 -10.95 -22.90
C TYR A 368 12.82 -10.87 -23.60
N LEU A 369 12.08 -9.75 -23.46
CA LEU A 369 10.84 -9.51 -24.21
C LEU A 369 11.16 -9.26 -25.68
N ARG A 370 12.16 -8.42 -25.97
CA ARG A 370 12.58 -8.14 -27.35
C ARG A 370 13.12 -9.40 -28.03
N TYR A 371 14.19 -9.97 -27.48
CA TYR A 371 14.95 -11.04 -28.13
C TYR A 371 14.31 -12.43 -27.94
N GLY A 372 13.63 -12.66 -26.81
CA GLY A 372 12.95 -13.92 -26.54
C GLY A 372 11.70 -14.11 -27.40
N LEU A 373 10.87 -13.06 -27.56
CA LEU A 373 9.70 -13.12 -28.45
C LEU A 373 10.08 -13.06 -29.93
N GLU A 374 11.18 -12.41 -30.28
CA GLU A 374 11.72 -12.47 -31.64
C GLU A 374 12.05 -13.91 -32.05
N LYS A 375 12.67 -14.71 -31.17
CA LYS A 375 12.90 -16.16 -31.39
C LYS A 375 11.62 -16.99 -31.49
N ARG A 376 10.47 -16.43 -31.13
CA ARG A 376 9.13 -17.05 -31.26
C ARG A 376 8.35 -16.51 -32.46
N ASN A 377 9.00 -15.81 -33.40
CA ASN A 377 8.38 -15.13 -34.53
C ASN A 377 7.39 -14.00 -34.14
N MET A 378 7.52 -13.46 -32.92
CA MET A 378 6.67 -12.39 -32.39
C MET A 378 7.44 -11.06 -32.24
N LYS A 379 8.33 -10.76 -33.20
CA LYS A 379 9.25 -9.60 -33.14
C LYS A 379 8.55 -8.26 -32.90
N GLY A 380 7.40 -8.03 -33.55
CA GLY A 380 6.62 -6.79 -33.39
C GLY A 380 6.13 -6.61 -31.95
N LEU A 381 5.54 -7.67 -31.37
CA LEU A 381 5.08 -7.67 -29.98
C LEU A 381 6.25 -7.52 -29.01
N GLY A 382 7.35 -8.24 -29.22
CA GLY A 382 8.53 -8.16 -28.36
C GLY A 382 9.13 -6.77 -28.31
N LYS A 383 9.24 -6.10 -29.46
CA LYS A 383 9.73 -4.71 -29.51
C LYS A 383 8.78 -3.74 -28.80
N PHE A 384 7.46 -3.89 -29.00
CA PHE A 384 6.46 -3.06 -28.33
C PHE A 384 6.52 -3.23 -26.80
N LEU A 385 6.49 -4.47 -26.31
CA LEU A 385 6.53 -4.75 -24.87
C LEU A 385 7.84 -4.33 -24.21
N ALA A 386 8.97 -4.45 -24.92
CA ALA A 386 10.25 -3.96 -24.42
C ALA A 386 10.30 -2.44 -24.25
N ILE A 387 9.76 -1.68 -25.21
CA ILE A 387 9.65 -0.22 -25.12
C ILE A 387 8.68 0.16 -24.01
N LEU A 388 7.52 -0.50 -23.95
CA LEU A 388 6.52 -0.27 -22.90
C LEU A 388 7.13 -0.52 -21.51
N PHE A 389 7.81 -1.64 -21.31
CA PHE A 389 8.50 -1.94 -20.06
C PHE A 389 9.57 -0.89 -19.73
N ALA A 390 10.39 -0.47 -20.70
CA ALA A 390 11.43 0.53 -20.45
C ALA A 390 10.84 1.88 -20.01
N VAL A 391 9.79 2.35 -20.69
CA VAL A 391 9.13 3.63 -20.34
C VAL A 391 8.46 3.54 -18.97
N LEU A 392 7.68 2.48 -18.73
CA LEU A 392 7.00 2.29 -17.44
C LEU A 392 7.99 2.03 -16.30
N GLY A 393 9.05 1.25 -16.54
CA GLY A 393 10.08 0.96 -15.54
C GLY A 393 10.87 2.20 -15.14
N VAL A 394 11.22 3.07 -16.10
CA VAL A 394 11.82 4.37 -15.79
C VAL A 394 10.84 5.24 -14.99
N GLY A 395 9.58 5.34 -15.42
CA GLY A 395 8.55 6.08 -14.67
C GLY A 395 8.36 5.57 -13.23
N ALA A 396 8.26 4.25 -13.06
CA ALA A 396 8.09 3.60 -11.76
C ALA A 396 9.30 3.83 -10.84
N SER A 397 10.51 3.93 -11.39
CA SER A 397 11.73 4.19 -10.62
C SER A 397 11.74 5.56 -9.95
N PHE A 398 11.14 6.60 -10.56
CA PHE A 398 10.99 7.91 -9.95
C PHE A 398 9.98 7.89 -8.80
N GLY A 399 8.86 7.19 -8.97
CA GLY A 399 7.80 7.10 -7.97
C GLY A 399 8.20 6.26 -6.75
N GLY A 400 8.03 4.95 -6.85
CA GLY A 400 8.22 4.03 -5.72
C GLY A 400 9.67 3.93 -5.27
N GLY A 401 10.62 3.92 -6.21
CA GLY A 401 12.04 3.71 -5.91
C GLY A 401 12.77 4.94 -5.35
N ASN A 402 12.34 6.16 -5.71
CA ASN A 402 13.04 7.39 -5.35
C ASN A 402 12.21 8.30 -4.45
N MET A 403 11.10 8.86 -4.95
CA MET A 403 10.32 9.88 -4.22
C MET A 403 9.75 9.33 -2.91
N LEU A 404 9.10 8.16 -2.95
CA LEU A 404 8.46 7.57 -1.77
C LEU A 404 9.50 7.20 -0.68
N GLN A 405 10.61 6.56 -1.08
CA GLN A 405 11.64 6.14 -0.14
C GLN A 405 12.38 7.32 0.48
N SER A 406 12.68 8.35 -0.32
CA SER A 406 13.41 9.54 0.15
C SER A 406 12.55 10.40 1.09
N ASN A 407 11.24 10.52 0.82
CA ASN A 407 10.30 11.20 1.70
C ASN A 407 10.13 10.43 3.02
N GLN A 408 9.93 9.11 2.98
CA GLN A 408 9.84 8.28 4.19
C GLN A 408 11.10 8.35 5.05
N ALA A 409 12.28 8.34 4.42
CA ALA A 409 13.55 8.51 5.13
C ALA A 409 13.62 9.87 5.85
N PHE A 410 13.16 10.95 5.20
CA PHE A 410 13.10 12.27 5.83
C PHE A 410 12.15 12.29 7.03
N GLU A 411 10.90 11.84 6.87
CA GLU A 411 9.88 11.86 7.94
C GLU A 411 10.38 11.11 9.19
N ILE A 412 10.89 9.88 9.03
CA ILE A 412 11.38 9.08 10.16
C ILE A 412 12.56 9.76 10.86
N VAL A 413 13.48 10.35 10.12
CA VAL A 413 14.65 11.01 10.70
C VAL A 413 14.26 12.33 11.37
N ALA A 414 13.32 13.08 10.80
CA ALA A 414 12.82 14.34 11.34
C ALA A 414 11.96 14.14 12.62
N GLU A 415 11.27 13.01 12.74
CA GLU A 415 10.58 12.61 13.98
C GLU A 415 11.58 12.43 15.15
N GLN A 416 12.75 11.85 14.88
CA GLN A 416 13.76 11.58 15.91
C GLN A 416 14.66 12.79 16.18
N LEU A 417 14.88 13.64 15.18
CA LEU A 417 15.79 14.78 15.24
C LEU A 417 15.01 16.07 15.00
N THR A 418 14.62 16.73 16.09
CA THR A 418 13.79 17.95 16.06
C THR A 418 14.37 19.10 15.22
N PHE A 419 15.69 19.19 15.06
CA PHE A 419 16.32 20.22 14.22
C PHE A 419 16.10 20.00 12.71
N LEU A 420 15.69 18.81 12.28
CA LEU A 420 15.40 18.50 10.88
C LEU A 420 13.93 18.75 10.50
N GLN A 421 13.06 18.97 11.47
CA GLN A 421 11.65 19.29 11.21
C GLN A 421 11.55 20.58 10.38
N GLY A 422 10.83 20.51 9.26
CA GLY A 422 10.71 21.61 8.30
C GLY A 422 11.92 21.85 7.39
N ASN A 423 13.03 21.10 7.57
CA ASN A 423 14.27 21.26 6.78
C ASN A 423 14.43 20.21 5.66
N GLY A 424 13.32 19.72 5.10
CA GLY A 424 13.31 18.64 4.09
C GLY A 424 14.13 18.92 2.84
N PHE A 425 14.20 20.17 2.39
CA PHE A 425 15.04 20.56 1.24
C PHE A 425 16.52 20.28 1.48
N TRP A 426 17.05 20.68 2.64
CA TRP A 426 18.46 20.49 2.99
C TRP A 426 18.80 19.03 3.24
N PHE A 427 17.88 18.29 3.89
CA PHE A 427 17.99 16.85 3.99
C PHE A 427 18.06 16.21 2.60
N GLY A 428 17.17 16.59 1.69
CA GLY A 428 17.15 16.10 0.31
C GLY A 428 18.45 16.36 -0.45
N ILE A 429 19.05 17.56 -0.34
CA ILE A 429 20.35 17.86 -0.94
C ILE A 429 21.44 16.94 -0.37
N GLY A 430 21.53 16.83 0.96
CA GLY A 430 22.52 15.97 1.60
C GLY A 430 22.34 14.50 1.20
N PHE A 431 21.11 14.02 1.19
CA PHE A 431 20.75 12.66 0.80
C PHE A 431 21.09 12.39 -0.68
N ALA A 432 20.79 13.34 -1.58
CA ALA A 432 21.14 13.25 -2.99
C ALA A 432 22.65 13.18 -3.22
N VAL A 433 23.46 13.93 -2.45
CA VAL A 433 24.93 13.85 -2.53
C VAL A 433 25.41 12.47 -2.08
N LEU A 434 24.90 11.94 -0.97
CA LEU A 434 25.28 10.61 -0.47
C LEU A 434 24.94 9.51 -1.47
N VAL A 435 23.72 9.53 -2.02
CA VAL A 435 23.28 8.58 -3.06
C VAL A 435 24.09 8.77 -4.34
N GLY A 436 24.36 10.02 -4.72
CA GLY A 436 25.16 10.37 -5.91
C GLY A 436 26.56 9.78 -5.88
N ILE A 437 27.24 9.83 -4.73
CA ILE A 437 28.56 9.21 -4.53
C ILE A 437 28.51 7.70 -4.86
N VAL A 438 27.42 7.03 -4.51
CA VAL A 438 27.25 5.59 -4.78
C VAL A 438 26.96 5.32 -6.26
N ILE A 439 26.03 6.07 -6.86
CA ILE A 439 25.52 5.82 -8.22
C ILE A 439 26.54 6.22 -9.29
N ILE A 440 27.31 7.30 -9.11
CA ILE A 440 28.28 7.80 -10.10
C ILE A 440 29.33 6.73 -10.46
N GLY A 441 29.71 5.88 -9.50
CA GLY A 441 30.62 4.76 -9.73
C GLY A 441 30.02 3.58 -10.52
N GLY A 442 28.76 3.66 -10.94
CA GLY A 442 28.08 2.61 -11.69
C GLY A 442 27.77 1.36 -10.88
N ILE A 443 27.46 0.26 -11.57
CA ILE A 443 27.02 -0.99 -10.94
C ILE A 443 28.05 -1.58 -9.97
N ASP A 444 29.35 -1.40 -10.25
CA ASP A 444 30.43 -1.88 -9.38
C ASP A 444 30.40 -1.19 -8.00
N SER A 445 30.18 0.13 -7.98
CA SER A 445 30.02 0.90 -6.75
C SER A 445 28.74 0.54 -6.00
N ILE A 446 27.61 0.47 -6.71
CA ILE A 446 26.31 0.09 -6.13
C ILE A 446 26.40 -1.29 -5.46
N ALA A 447 26.96 -2.28 -6.16
CA ALA A 447 27.18 -3.62 -5.63
C ALA A 447 28.10 -3.64 -4.39
N ASN A 448 29.16 -2.85 -4.38
CA ASN A 448 30.10 -2.77 -3.26
C ASN A 448 29.49 -2.15 -2.00
N VAL A 449 28.57 -1.20 -2.17
CA VAL A 449 27.86 -0.58 -1.05
C VAL A 449 26.74 -1.50 -0.56
N THR A 450 25.88 -1.98 -1.46
CA THR A 450 24.73 -2.84 -1.10
C THR A 450 25.17 -4.14 -0.42
N SER A 451 26.27 -4.77 -0.87
CA SER A 451 26.80 -5.99 -0.25
C SER A 451 27.27 -5.83 1.19
N LYS A 452 27.44 -4.59 1.68
CA LYS A 452 27.74 -4.28 3.08
C LYS A 452 26.50 -3.79 3.84
N VAL A 453 25.77 -2.86 3.24
CA VAL A 453 24.60 -2.21 3.87
C VAL A 453 23.45 -3.19 4.04
N VAL A 454 23.14 -4.01 3.03
CA VAL A 454 21.98 -4.92 3.05
C VAL A 454 22.11 -6.00 4.13
N PRO A 455 23.24 -6.72 4.26
CA PRO A 455 23.38 -7.68 5.34
C PRO A 455 23.35 -7.02 6.72
N PHE A 456 23.93 -5.82 6.85
CA PHE A 456 23.91 -5.08 8.12
C PHE A 456 22.50 -4.66 8.53
N MET A 457 21.72 -4.06 7.61
CA MET A 457 20.34 -3.65 7.91
C MET A 457 19.45 -4.85 8.25
N ALA A 458 19.61 -5.97 7.52
CA ALA A 458 18.86 -7.19 7.78
C ALA A 458 19.20 -7.78 9.15
N LEU A 459 20.48 -7.79 9.52
CA LEU A 459 20.92 -8.26 10.83
C LEU A 459 20.33 -7.42 11.96
N VAL A 460 20.39 -6.09 11.87
CA VAL A 460 19.81 -5.18 12.87
C VAL A 460 18.31 -5.41 13.02
N TYR A 461 17.59 -5.51 11.89
CA TYR A 461 16.16 -5.76 11.89
C TYR A 461 15.79 -7.11 12.51
N ILE A 462 16.46 -8.19 12.11
CA ILE A 462 16.23 -9.54 12.65
C ILE A 462 16.54 -9.57 14.15
N LEU A 463 17.63 -8.95 14.60
CA LEU A 463 17.95 -8.86 16.03
C LEU A 463 16.86 -8.11 16.80
N GLY A 464 16.36 -6.99 16.28
CA GLY A 464 15.23 -6.27 16.88
C GLY A 464 13.98 -7.15 17.00
N CYS A 465 13.62 -7.87 15.93
CA CYS A 465 12.49 -8.81 15.95
C CYS A 465 12.70 -9.94 16.97
N LEU A 466 13.90 -10.53 17.02
CA LEU A 466 14.23 -11.59 17.97
C LEU A 466 14.17 -11.11 19.42
N ILE A 467 14.55 -9.87 19.70
CA ILE A 467 14.42 -9.27 21.04
C ILE A 467 12.94 -9.15 21.42
N VAL A 468 12.09 -8.61 20.53
CA VAL A 468 10.65 -8.48 20.78
C VAL A 468 9.99 -9.85 20.98
N ILE A 469 10.32 -10.83 20.13
CA ILE A 469 9.85 -12.21 20.25
C ILE A 469 10.34 -12.84 21.56
N GLY A 470 11.58 -12.58 21.96
CA GLY A 470 12.16 -13.09 23.21
C GLY A 470 11.43 -12.56 24.45
N PHE A 471 11.05 -11.29 24.48
CA PHE A 471 10.26 -10.71 25.56
C PHE A 471 8.79 -11.17 25.55
N ASN A 472 8.26 -11.59 24.40
CA ASN A 472 6.87 -12.01 24.21
C ASN A 472 6.76 -13.51 23.87
N ILE A 473 7.68 -14.34 24.36
CA ILE A 473 7.81 -15.73 23.91
C ILE A 473 6.55 -16.56 24.22
N GLU A 474 5.84 -16.22 25.29
CA GLU A 474 4.59 -16.85 25.70
C GLU A 474 3.46 -16.64 24.68
N ASN A 475 3.49 -15.51 23.96
CA ASN A 475 2.47 -15.14 22.98
C ASN A 475 2.67 -15.79 21.60
N ILE A 476 3.78 -16.51 21.37
CA ILE A 476 4.08 -17.13 20.07
C ILE A 476 3.00 -18.12 19.65
N GLY A 477 2.52 -18.96 20.59
CA GLY A 477 1.47 -19.95 20.31
C GLY A 477 0.16 -19.30 19.88
N ALA A 478 -0.24 -18.24 20.60
CA ALA A 478 -1.42 -17.46 20.27
C ALA A 478 -1.29 -16.75 18.92
N ALA A 479 -0.12 -16.20 18.61
CA ALA A 479 0.15 -15.54 17.34
C ALA A 479 0.02 -16.50 16.15
N PHE A 480 0.63 -17.69 16.21
CA PHE A 480 0.47 -18.70 15.15
C PHE A 480 -0.99 -19.15 15.01
N SER A 481 -1.68 -19.36 16.14
CA SER A 481 -3.11 -19.69 16.13
C SER A 481 -3.94 -18.61 15.43
N ALA A 482 -3.70 -17.33 15.73
CA ALA A 482 -4.37 -16.20 15.09
C ALA A 482 -4.08 -16.13 13.58
N ILE A 483 -2.84 -16.41 13.16
CA ILE A 483 -2.46 -16.45 11.73
C ILE A 483 -3.20 -17.58 11.01
N PHE A 484 -3.16 -18.81 11.51
CA PHE A 484 -3.78 -19.96 10.82
C PHE A 484 -5.31 -19.88 10.84
N ASN A 485 -5.91 -19.59 12.01
CA ASN A 485 -7.35 -19.47 12.13
C ASN A 485 -7.87 -18.28 11.34
N GLY A 486 -7.18 -17.13 11.38
CA GLY A 486 -7.55 -15.95 10.61
C GLY A 486 -7.46 -16.18 9.10
N ALA A 487 -6.47 -16.96 8.64
CA ALA A 487 -6.26 -17.20 7.20
C ALA A 487 -7.36 -18.05 6.56
N LEU A 488 -7.97 -18.95 7.34
CA LEU A 488 -9.01 -19.87 6.89
C LEU A 488 -10.41 -19.49 7.41
N SER A 489 -10.52 -18.40 8.18
CA SER A 489 -11.78 -17.99 8.81
C SER A 489 -12.79 -17.49 7.75
N PRO A 490 -13.99 -18.10 7.67
CA PRO A 490 -15.11 -17.56 6.91
C PRO A 490 -15.62 -16.22 7.46
N GLN A 491 -15.35 -15.91 8.74
CA GLN A 491 -15.91 -14.78 9.48
C GLN A 491 -14.98 -13.57 9.57
N ALA A 492 -13.68 -13.70 9.26
CA ALA A 492 -12.78 -12.54 9.26
C ALA A 492 -13.19 -11.56 8.16
N MET A 493 -13.65 -10.35 8.55
CA MET A 493 -14.08 -9.21 7.71
C MET A 493 -14.62 -9.61 6.33
N LYS A 494 -15.94 -9.58 6.13
CA LYS A 494 -16.61 -10.09 4.91
C LYS A 494 -16.18 -9.38 3.60
N GLY A 495 -15.01 -9.77 3.05
CA GLY A 495 -14.84 -10.70 1.94
C GLY A 495 -14.38 -12.11 2.37
N GLY A 496 -14.37 -12.40 3.69
CA GLY A 496 -14.08 -13.72 4.28
C GLY A 496 -12.68 -14.22 3.96
N PHE A 497 -12.52 -15.54 3.85
CA PHE A 497 -11.31 -16.19 3.34
C PHE A 497 -10.74 -15.50 2.09
N LEU A 498 -11.60 -15.14 1.13
CA LEU A 498 -11.15 -14.51 -0.11
C LEU A 498 -10.54 -13.14 0.17
N GLY A 499 -11.20 -12.28 0.95
CA GLY A 499 -10.69 -10.95 1.32
C GLY A 499 -9.31 -11.00 1.97
N VAL A 500 -9.15 -11.89 2.96
CA VAL A 500 -7.87 -12.10 3.67
C VAL A 500 -6.79 -12.62 2.72
N LEU A 501 -7.15 -13.57 1.85
CA LEU A 501 -6.27 -14.10 0.80
C LEU A 501 -5.80 -12.99 -0.14
N ILE A 502 -6.71 -12.17 -0.66
CA ILE A 502 -6.41 -11.13 -1.64
C ILE A 502 -5.46 -10.09 -1.06
N ILE A 503 -5.73 -9.62 0.17
CA ILE A 503 -4.87 -8.66 0.87
C ILE A 503 -3.46 -9.24 1.03
N GLY A 504 -3.35 -10.50 1.45
CA GLY A 504 -2.06 -11.17 1.59
C GLY A 504 -1.33 -11.33 0.25
N LEU A 505 -2.02 -11.80 -0.79
CA LEU A 505 -1.44 -11.95 -2.14
C LEU A 505 -0.98 -10.62 -2.73
N GLN A 506 -1.80 -9.57 -2.63
CA GLN A 506 -1.47 -8.23 -3.13
C GLN A 506 -0.22 -7.71 -2.45
N ARG A 507 -0.14 -7.81 -1.12
CA ARG A 507 0.98 -7.28 -0.34
C ARG A 507 2.27 -8.07 -0.57
N ALA A 508 2.19 -9.38 -0.70
CA ALA A 508 3.36 -10.19 -1.04
C ALA A 508 3.87 -9.96 -2.47
N ALA A 509 2.97 -9.72 -3.43
CA ALA A 509 3.38 -9.38 -4.80
C ALA A 509 4.19 -8.07 -4.84
N PHE A 510 3.79 -7.04 -4.07
CA PHE A 510 4.58 -5.82 -3.93
C PHE A 510 5.87 -6.04 -3.14
N SER A 511 5.82 -6.79 -2.04
CA SER A 511 6.99 -6.95 -1.16
C SER A 511 8.12 -7.77 -1.79
N SER A 512 7.80 -8.83 -2.52
CA SER A 512 8.80 -9.70 -3.16
C SER A 512 9.35 -9.15 -4.49
N GLU A 513 8.61 -8.22 -5.11
CA GLU A 513 8.78 -7.74 -6.50
C GLU A 513 8.88 -8.86 -7.56
N ALA A 514 8.49 -10.10 -7.23
CA ALA A 514 8.57 -11.21 -8.17
C ALA A 514 7.58 -11.00 -9.32
N GLY A 515 8.07 -11.05 -10.55
CA GLY A 515 7.27 -10.81 -11.75
C GLY A 515 7.10 -9.34 -12.12
N VAL A 516 7.62 -8.41 -11.31
CA VAL A 516 7.78 -7.00 -11.71
C VAL A 516 8.94 -6.86 -12.70
N GLY A 517 9.96 -7.72 -12.59
CA GLY A 517 11.09 -7.80 -13.51
C GLY A 517 12.24 -6.83 -13.23
N SER A 518 12.15 -6.01 -12.18
CA SER A 518 13.23 -5.11 -11.70
C SER A 518 14.48 -5.89 -11.27
N ALA A 519 14.32 -6.95 -10.47
CA ALA A 519 15.43 -7.77 -9.97
C ALA A 519 16.28 -8.38 -11.10
N ALA A 520 15.64 -8.75 -12.21
CA ALA A 520 16.33 -9.27 -13.39
C ALA A 520 17.32 -8.28 -14.01
N ILE A 521 17.14 -6.97 -13.79
CA ILE A 521 18.07 -5.92 -14.25
C ILE A 521 19.37 -6.01 -13.43
N ALA A 522 19.27 -6.06 -12.11
CA ALA A 522 20.43 -6.19 -11.21
C ALA A 522 21.17 -7.52 -11.44
N HIS A 523 20.43 -8.64 -11.51
CA HIS A 523 21.01 -9.95 -11.79
C HIS A 523 21.65 -10.05 -13.16
N SER A 524 21.20 -9.30 -14.16
CA SER A 524 21.83 -9.33 -15.47
C SER A 524 23.30 -8.91 -15.46
N ALA A 525 23.76 -8.18 -14.44
CA ALA A 525 25.14 -7.73 -14.30
C ALA A 525 26.10 -8.76 -13.67
N SER A 526 25.58 -9.90 -13.19
CA SER A 526 26.37 -10.93 -12.50
C SER A 526 27.45 -11.57 -13.38
N LYS A 527 28.53 -12.07 -12.78
CA LYS A 527 29.53 -12.89 -13.47
C LYS A 527 29.07 -14.33 -13.55
N THR A 528 28.71 -14.80 -14.75
CA THR A 528 28.34 -16.21 -14.94
C THR A 528 28.39 -16.67 -16.39
N ASN A 529 28.79 -17.93 -16.58
CA ASN A 529 28.70 -18.66 -17.84
C ASN A 529 27.34 -19.35 -18.03
N ASN A 530 26.57 -19.50 -16.95
CA ASN A 530 25.30 -20.20 -16.97
C ASN A 530 24.18 -19.29 -16.44
N PRO A 531 23.25 -18.84 -17.30
CA PRO A 531 22.14 -17.98 -16.88
C PRO A 531 21.29 -18.53 -15.73
N ILE A 532 21.22 -19.86 -15.62
CA ILE A 532 20.43 -20.53 -14.57
C ILE A 532 21.05 -20.31 -13.19
N ALA A 533 22.37 -20.08 -13.10
CA ALA A 533 23.04 -19.80 -11.84
C ALA A 533 22.41 -18.59 -11.14
N ASP A 534 22.16 -17.49 -11.86
CA ASP A 534 21.49 -16.32 -11.27
C ASP A 534 20.00 -16.51 -11.00
N GLY A 535 19.34 -17.40 -11.75
CA GLY A 535 18.03 -17.88 -11.34
C GLY A 535 18.06 -18.48 -9.94
N PHE A 536 19.03 -19.36 -9.68
CA PHE A 536 19.21 -19.94 -8.34
C PHE A 536 19.62 -18.88 -7.32
N THR A 537 20.54 -17.98 -7.64
CA THR A 537 20.94 -16.90 -6.72
C THR A 537 19.73 -16.04 -6.30
N ALA A 538 18.86 -15.66 -7.24
CA ALA A 538 17.66 -14.85 -6.96
C ALA A 538 16.51 -15.63 -6.29
N LEU A 539 16.57 -16.95 -6.29
CA LEU A 539 15.51 -17.85 -5.80
C LEU A 539 15.13 -17.56 -4.35
N VAL A 540 16.11 -17.18 -3.52
CA VAL A 540 15.95 -17.01 -2.07
C VAL A 540 15.60 -15.59 -1.67
N GLU A 541 15.52 -14.63 -2.60
CA GLU A 541 15.17 -13.25 -2.25
C GLU A 541 13.74 -13.09 -1.71
N PRO A 542 12.73 -13.83 -2.23
CA PRO A 542 11.38 -13.77 -1.66
C PRO A 542 11.20 -14.55 -0.35
N PHE A 543 12.18 -15.35 0.05
CA PHE A 543 12.16 -16.16 1.29
C PHE A 543 12.67 -15.33 2.45
#